data_AF-A0A060JMZ5-F1
#
_entry.id   AF-A0A060JMZ5-F1
#
_cell.length_a   1.000
_cell.length_b   1.000
_cell.length_c   1.000
_cell.angle_alpha   90.00
_cell.angle_beta   90.00
_cell.angle_gamma   90.00
#
_symmetry.space_group_name_H-M   'P 1'
#
loop_
_entity.id
_entity.type
_entity.pdbx_description
1 polymer ?
#
loop_
_entity_poly.entity_id
_entity_poly.type
_entity_poly.pdbx_seq_one_letter_code
_entity_poly.pdbx_strand_id
1 'polypeptide(L)'
;MPSALDSTVAEKKKLGNRRTTGKEQYYTPTDLAEQLIAEVQALVPNLAERTILEPAGGTGSFLKAAAKIGATKFLSFDIEPKHDNVTKANFLDAKLTGKDAVTISNPPFGRNNALSIPFFNKAADHSEFICFIVPRSWRKWSVINRLDRRFHLIADHDIQIDYEDDAGKKLSVKNGLATCFQIWQCKTQLRPKYSVADQGIVEKTLPSDADVALTIFGFGCGKVLTEFERKPNTTKMFLKLHHPNALKALQSVDYSKFYKNTAYTPALSLQEINYLLNERILGNPHLIEKVD
;
A
#
# COMPACT_ATOMS: atom_id res chain seq x y z
N MET A 1 -21.05 -52.05 22.08
CA MET A 1 -19.90 -51.18 22.41
C MET A 1 -18.71 -51.62 21.58
N PRO A 2 -18.37 -50.86 20.54
CA PRO A 2 -16.98 -50.57 20.26
C PRO A 2 -16.72 -49.07 20.15
N SER A 3 -15.56 -48.70 20.70
CA SER A 3 -14.93 -47.40 20.87
C SER A 3 -15.06 -46.43 19.68
N ALA A 4 -15.58 -45.23 19.98
CA ALA A 4 -15.42 -44.05 19.14
C ALA A 4 -14.00 -43.50 19.34
N LEU A 5 -13.17 -43.58 18.30
CA LEU A 5 -11.90 -42.85 18.23
C LEU A 5 -12.20 -41.44 17.77
N ASP A 6 -12.29 -40.55 18.76
CA ASP A 6 -12.36 -39.11 18.59
C ASP A 6 -11.05 -38.62 17.97
N SER A 7 -11.10 -38.15 16.72
CA SER A 7 -9.95 -37.58 16.02
C SER A 7 -10.10 -36.07 15.98
N THR A 8 -9.79 -35.42 17.10
CA THR A 8 -9.64 -33.97 17.16
C THR A 8 -8.41 -33.56 16.37
N VAL A 9 -8.59 -33.26 15.08
CA VAL A 9 -7.58 -32.61 14.25
C VAL A 9 -7.42 -31.18 14.77
N ALA A 10 -6.42 -30.96 15.63
CA ALA A 10 -6.05 -29.62 16.06
C ALA A 10 -5.77 -28.75 14.83
N GLU A 11 -6.57 -27.70 14.62
CA GLU A 11 -6.32 -26.69 13.59
C GLU A 11 -4.92 -26.10 13.81
N LYS A 12 -3.98 -26.46 12.93
CA LYS A 12 -2.66 -25.81 12.91
C LYS A 12 -2.87 -24.33 12.62
N LYS A 13 -2.77 -23.51 13.68
CA LYS A 13 -2.77 -22.04 13.60
C LYS A 13 -1.77 -21.62 12.52
N LYS A 14 -2.28 -21.09 11.39
CA LYS A 14 -1.45 -20.64 10.28
C LYS A 14 -0.42 -19.66 10.82
N LEU A 15 0.86 -20.02 10.76
CA LEU A 15 1.96 -19.15 11.16
C LEU A 15 2.01 -17.97 10.19
N GLY A 16 1.32 -16.89 10.56
CA GLY A 16 1.47 -15.59 9.90
C GLY A 16 2.92 -15.10 10.04
N ASN A 17 3.32 -14.18 9.17
CA ASN A 17 4.64 -13.57 9.19
C ASN A 17 4.93 -13.01 10.61
N ARG A 18 5.97 -13.55 11.29
CA ARG A 18 6.31 -13.28 12.70
C ARG A 18 6.92 -11.88 12.94
N ARG A 19 7.11 -11.08 11.89
CA ARG A 19 7.75 -9.76 12.00
C ARG A 19 6.85 -8.80 12.79
N THR A 20 7.25 -8.47 14.01
CA THR A 20 6.79 -7.29 14.73
C THR A 20 7.47 -6.07 14.11
N THR A 21 6.72 -5.20 13.46
CA THR A 21 7.21 -3.83 13.17
C THR A 21 7.45 -3.18 14.52
N GLY A 22 8.72 -3.03 14.89
CA GLY A 22 9.11 -2.35 16.12
C GLY A 22 8.71 -0.88 16.12
N LYS A 23 8.86 -0.21 17.27
CA LYS A 23 8.69 1.24 17.44
C LYS A 23 9.80 2.06 16.76
N GLU A 24 10.27 1.64 15.59
CA GLU A 24 11.26 2.41 14.85
C GLU A 24 10.53 3.65 14.29
N GLN A 25 10.76 4.78 14.95
CA GLN A 25 10.32 6.09 14.47
C GLN A 25 11.28 6.49 13.35
N TYR A 26 10.70 6.69 12.17
CA TYR A 26 11.41 6.99 10.95
C TYR A 26 11.02 8.40 10.51
N TYR A 27 11.89 9.38 10.75
CA TYR A 27 11.59 10.78 10.43
C TYR A 27 11.89 11.10 8.97
N THR A 28 11.05 11.93 8.37
CA THR A 28 11.24 12.41 7.00
C THR A 28 12.37 13.43 6.96
N PRO A 29 13.42 13.22 6.13
CA PRO A 29 14.49 14.20 5.92
C PRO A 29 13.94 15.56 5.45
N THR A 30 14.62 16.64 5.86
CA THR A 30 14.15 18.02 5.59
C THR A 30 14.17 18.35 4.10
N ASP A 31 15.21 17.91 3.39
CA ASP A 31 15.36 18.10 1.94
C ASP A 31 14.26 17.36 1.15
N LEU A 32 13.95 16.12 1.55
CA LEU A 32 12.84 15.38 0.98
C LEU A 32 11.50 16.07 1.25
N ALA A 33 11.27 16.56 2.47
CA ALA A 33 10.04 17.28 2.79
C ALA A 33 9.87 18.54 1.90
N GLU A 34 10.95 19.29 1.64
CA GLU A 34 10.93 20.46 0.75
C GLU A 34 10.63 20.09 -0.70
N GLN A 35 11.24 19.03 -1.22
CA GLN A 35 10.95 18.50 -2.55
C GLN A 35 9.46 18.14 -2.68
N LEU A 36 8.93 17.38 -1.73
CA LEU A 36 7.54 16.94 -1.76
C LEU A 36 6.56 18.12 -1.61
N ILE A 37 6.88 19.13 -0.80
CA ILE A 37 6.07 20.36 -0.73
C ILE A 37 6.04 21.08 -2.07
N ALA A 38 7.16 21.17 -2.79
CA ALA A 38 7.20 21.78 -4.11
C ALA A 38 6.34 21.01 -5.13
N GLU A 39 6.35 19.68 -5.08
CA GLU A 39 5.48 18.83 -5.91
C GLU A 39 3.99 19.06 -5.60
N VAL A 40 3.63 19.16 -4.31
CA VAL A 40 2.26 19.49 -3.91
C VAL A 40 1.89 20.89 -4.38
N GLN A 41 2.79 21.88 -4.28
CA GLN A 41 2.54 23.25 -4.72
C GLN A 41 2.27 23.35 -6.23
N ALA A 42 2.87 22.48 -7.04
CA ALA A 42 2.62 22.42 -8.48
C ALA A 42 1.21 21.90 -8.85
N LEU A 43 0.58 21.13 -7.96
CA LEU A 43 -0.72 20.48 -8.20
C LEU A 43 -1.86 21.08 -7.37
N VAL A 44 -1.55 21.77 -6.27
CA VAL A 44 -2.51 22.33 -5.31
C VAL A 44 -2.42 23.87 -5.36
N PRO A 45 -3.43 24.54 -5.93
CA PRO A 45 -3.47 26.00 -5.99
C PRO A 45 -3.41 26.65 -4.62
N ASN A 46 -2.69 27.77 -4.53
CA ASN A 46 -2.60 28.62 -3.34
C ASN A 46 -2.20 27.87 -2.06
N LEU A 47 -1.35 26.84 -2.16
CA LEU A 47 -0.98 25.97 -1.04
C LEU A 47 -0.58 26.74 0.24
N ALA A 48 0.14 27.85 0.10
CA ALA A 48 0.57 28.70 1.22
C ALA A 48 -0.59 29.35 2.01
N GLU A 49 -1.75 29.54 1.39
CA GLU A 49 -2.93 30.15 2.02
C GLU A 49 -3.85 29.12 2.70
N ARG A 50 -3.65 27.84 2.37
CA ARG A 50 -4.45 26.69 2.83
C ARG A 50 -4.06 26.29 4.26
N THR A 51 -4.94 25.56 4.92
CA THR A 51 -4.60 24.86 6.16
C THR A 51 -3.85 23.59 5.82
N ILE A 52 -2.62 23.47 6.33
CA ILE A 52 -1.80 22.25 6.21
C ILE A 52 -2.11 21.35 7.40
N LEU A 53 -2.64 20.16 7.14
CA LEU A 53 -2.93 19.14 8.14
C LEU A 53 -1.83 18.07 8.13
N GLU A 54 -1.10 17.91 9.23
CA GLU A 54 -0.07 16.88 9.37
C GLU A 54 -0.44 15.91 10.52
N PRO A 55 -1.05 14.75 10.21
CA PRO A 55 -1.54 13.83 11.23
C PRO A 55 -0.45 13.04 12.00
N ALA A 56 0.79 13.03 11.52
CA ALA A 56 1.94 12.41 12.17
C ALA A 56 3.16 13.34 12.03
N GLY A 57 3.20 14.36 12.87
CA GLY A 57 4.10 15.51 12.73
C GLY A 57 5.56 15.26 13.10
N GLY A 58 5.86 14.32 13.99
CA GLY A 58 7.22 13.99 14.43
C GLY A 58 8.09 15.23 14.69
N THR A 59 9.14 15.39 13.88
CA THR A 59 10.14 16.49 13.90
C THR A 59 9.69 17.79 13.21
N GLY A 60 8.48 17.82 12.67
CA GLY A 60 7.87 18.96 11.99
C GLY A 60 8.50 19.29 10.63
N SER A 61 9.13 18.31 9.96
CA SER A 61 9.82 18.54 8.68
C SER A 61 8.88 19.13 7.61
N PHE A 62 7.65 18.63 7.49
CA PHE A 62 6.69 19.19 6.53
C PHE A 62 6.20 20.59 6.94
N LEU A 63 6.02 20.88 8.23
CA LEU A 63 5.67 22.23 8.69
C LEU A 63 6.77 23.24 8.33
N LYS A 64 8.03 22.88 8.57
CA LYS A 64 9.19 23.72 8.22
C LYS A 64 9.25 23.98 6.71
N ALA A 65 9.09 22.92 5.91
CA ALA A 65 9.08 23.02 4.46
C ALA A 65 7.92 23.88 3.94
N ALA A 66 6.71 23.70 4.47
CA ALA A 66 5.55 24.51 4.11
C ALA A 66 5.70 25.98 4.56
N ALA A 67 6.31 26.24 5.72
CA ALA A 67 6.58 27.61 6.17
C ALA A 67 7.51 28.36 5.22
N LYS A 68 8.49 27.69 4.59
CA LYS A 68 9.39 28.29 3.59
C LYS A 68 8.66 28.83 2.37
N ILE A 69 7.52 28.25 1.99
CA ILE A 69 6.68 28.74 0.89
C ILE A 69 5.61 29.74 1.35
N GLY A 70 5.65 30.18 2.61
CA GLY A 70 4.74 31.17 3.18
C GLY A 70 3.50 30.59 3.88
N ALA A 71 3.41 29.27 4.08
CA ALA A 71 2.30 28.70 4.82
C ALA A 71 2.34 29.09 6.30
N THR A 72 1.19 29.44 6.87
CA THR A 72 1.06 29.91 8.26
C THR A 72 -0.01 29.16 9.06
N LYS A 73 -0.90 28.43 8.39
CA LYS A 73 -2.04 27.73 9.01
C LYS A 73 -1.70 26.25 9.14
N PHE A 74 -1.23 25.85 10.31
CA PHE A 74 -0.83 24.47 10.59
C PHE A 74 -1.78 23.80 11.58
N LEU A 75 -2.16 22.57 11.28
CA LEU A 75 -2.85 21.66 12.18
C LEU A 75 -2.06 20.36 12.21
N SER A 76 -1.19 20.19 13.21
CA SER A 76 -0.27 19.05 13.28
C SER A 76 -0.41 18.28 14.60
N PHE A 77 -0.34 16.96 14.52
CA PHE A 77 -0.49 16.05 15.65
C PHE A 77 0.59 14.98 15.66
N ASP A 78 1.04 14.61 16.85
CA ASP A 78 1.85 13.40 17.04
C ASP A 78 1.66 12.86 18.47
N ILE A 79 1.84 11.56 18.67
CA ILE A 79 1.80 10.95 20.01
C ILE A 79 3.08 11.26 20.81
N GLU A 80 4.20 11.48 20.12
CA GLU A 80 5.51 11.79 20.67
C GLU A 80 6.16 12.96 19.88
N PRO A 81 5.60 14.18 19.95
CA PRO A 81 6.07 15.30 19.14
C PRO A 81 7.50 15.70 19.48
N LYS A 82 8.24 16.13 18.45
CA LYS A 82 9.62 16.63 18.53
C LYS A 82 9.74 18.07 18.00
N HIS A 83 8.61 18.76 17.89
CA HIS A 83 8.53 20.12 17.36
C HIS A 83 7.40 20.90 18.03
N ASP A 84 7.65 22.17 18.39
CA ASP A 84 6.74 22.97 19.22
C ASP A 84 5.37 23.22 18.57
N ASN A 85 5.33 23.31 17.24
CA ASN A 85 4.07 23.47 16.48
C ASN A 85 3.30 22.15 16.26
N VAL A 86 3.75 21.04 16.86
CA VAL A 86 3.07 19.73 16.75
C VAL A 86 2.35 19.43 18.06
N THR A 87 1.02 19.28 17.98
CA THR A 87 0.18 19.03 19.15
C THR A 87 0.35 17.58 19.61
N LYS A 88 0.64 17.37 20.90
CA LYS A 88 0.71 16.02 21.48
C LYS A 88 -0.68 15.39 21.56
N ALA A 89 -1.04 14.52 20.61
CA ALA A 89 -2.31 13.80 20.60
C ALA A 89 -2.27 12.57 19.68
N ASN A 90 -3.13 11.59 19.93
CA ASN A 90 -3.44 10.57 18.93
C ASN A 90 -4.33 11.18 17.84
N PHE A 91 -3.81 11.30 16.61
CA PHE A 91 -4.59 11.82 15.49
C PHE A 91 -5.89 11.06 15.27
N LEU A 92 -5.93 9.74 15.47
CA LEU A 92 -7.15 8.94 15.28
C LEU A 92 -8.26 9.26 16.30
N ASP A 93 -7.92 9.88 17.42
CA ASP A 93 -8.86 10.33 18.46
C ASP A 93 -9.08 11.86 18.45
N ALA A 94 -8.20 12.62 17.79
CA ALA A 94 -8.26 14.08 17.73
C ALA A 94 -9.56 14.58 17.08
N LYS A 95 -10.16 15.64 17.66
CA LYS A 95 -11.27 16.35 17.02
C LYS A 95 -10.69 17.40 16.08
N LEU A 96 -10.96 17.25 14.79
CA LEU A 96 -10.48 18.18 13.78
C LEU A 96 -11.54 19.25 13.53
N THR A 97 -11.10 20.50 13.54
CA THR A 97 -11.93 21.67 13.19
C THR A 97 -11.45 22.21 11.86
N GLY A 98 -12.37 22.41 10.91
CA GLY A 98 -12.05 22.90 9.57
C GLY A 98 -12.46 21.92 8.47
N LYS A 99 -12.54 22.47 7.26
CA LYS A 99 -12.78 21.77 6.00
C LYS A 99 -11.73 22.22 5.00
N ASP A 100 -11.56 21.45 3.93
CA ASP A 100 -10.73 21.80 2.77
C ASP A 100 -9.23 21.96 3.11
N ALA A 101 -8.72 21.23 4.11
CA ALA A 101 -7.28 21.17 4.39
C ALA A 101 -6.51 20.50 3.23
N VAL A 102 -5.20 20.76 3.19
CA VAL A 102 -4.24 19.96 2.43
C VAL A 102 -3.49 19.11 3.45
N THR A 103 -3.81 17.83 3.49
CA THR A 103 -3.16 16.90 4.40
C THR A 103 -1.84 16.42 3.80
N ILE A 104 -0.73 16.60 4.50
CA ILE A 104 0.61 16.18 4.05
C ILE A 104 1.30 15.45 5.19
N SER A 105 1.76 14.20 4.99
CA SER A 105 2.41 13.44 6.06
C SER A 105 3.18 12.21 5.59
N ASN A 106 4.01 11.71 6.49
CA ASN A 106 4.56 10.35 6.48
C ASN A 106 3.92 9.56 7.64
N PRO A 107 2.68 9.05 7.49
CA PRO A 107 1.98 8.40 8.58
C PRO A 107 2.66 7.07 8.96
N PRO A 108 2.50 6.58 10.19
CA PRO A 108 2.93 5.23 10.53
C PRO A 108 2.22 4.21 9.63
N PHE A 109 2.96 3.29 9.00
CA PHE A 109 2.38 2.37 8.02
C PHE A 109 1.59 1.23 8.67
N GLY A 110 2.17 0.62 9.71
CA GLY A 110 1.64 -0.59 10.33
C GLY A 110 1.67 -1.81 9.41
N ARG A 111 1.51 -3.01 9.99
CA ARG A 111 1.48 -4.26 9.20
C ARG A 111 0.30 -4.22 8.23
N ASN A 112 0.53 -4.52 6.95
CA ASN A 112 -0.50 -4.52 5.90
C ASN A 112 -1.28 -3.19 5.78
N ASN A 113 -0.61 -2.06 6.02
CA ASN A 113 -1.19 -0.71 6.00
C ASN A 113 -2.30 -0.50 7.05
N ALA A 114 -2.24 -1.22 8.17
CA ALA A 114 -3.24 -1.14 9.23
C ALA A 114 -3.27 0.21 9.97
N LEU A 115 -2.20 1.02 9.88
CA LEU A 115 -2.14 2.33 10.52
C LEU A 115 -2.33 3.47 9.50
N SER A 116 -1.71 3.40 8.32
CA SER A 116 -1.79 4.50 7.35
C SER A 116 -3.18 4.69 6.72
N ILE A 117 -3.97 3.63 6.58
CA ILE A 117 -5.33 3.73 6.02
C ILE A 117 -6.31 4.44 6.96
N PRO A 118 -6.40 4.09 8.26
CA PRO A 118 -7.18 4.89 9.21
C PRO A 118 -6.81 6.37 9.21
N PHE A 119 -5.51 6.69 9.09
CA PHE A 119 -5.05 8.09 8.99
C PHE A 119 -5.61 8.78 7.74
N PHE A 120 -5.53 8.12 6.58
CA PHE A 120 -6.10 8.63 5.33
C PHE A 120 -7.60 8.87 5.43
N ASN A 121 -8.35 7.85 5.89
CA ASN A 121 -9.80 7.90 5.94
C ASN A 121 -10.29 8.92 6.96
N LYS A 122 -9.57 9.11 8.08
CA LYS A 122 -9.89 10.19 9.03
C LYS A 122 -9.62 11.58 8.44
N ALA A 123 -8.51 11.74 7.72
CA ALA A 123 -8.18 13.01 7.06
C ALA A 123 -9.17 13.36 5.94
N ALA A 124 -9.81 12.37 5.33
CA ALA A 124 -10.73 12.52 4.21
C ALA A 124 -11.94 13.42 4.55
N ASP A 125 -12.39 13.45 5.80
CA ASP A 125 -13.52 14.30 6.21
C ASP A 125 -13.17 15.79 6.33
N HIS A 126 -11.88 16.12 6.32
CA HIS A 126 -11.39 17.47 6.58
C HIS A 126 -10.52 18.04 5.46
N SER A 127 -10.28 17.27 4.40
CA SER A 127 -9.29 17.61 3.38
C SER A 127 -9.89 17.71 1.98
N GLU A 128 -9.34 18.62 1.17
CA GLU A 128 -9.52 18.61 -0.28
C GLU A 128 -8.41 17.77 -0.95
N PHE A 129 -7.22 17.75 -0.36
CA PHE A 129 -6.08 16.97 -0.84
C PHE A 129 -5.46 16.15 0.30
N ILE A 130 -5.02 14.92 0.00
CA ILE A 130 -4.22 14.09 0.90
C ILE A 130 -2.96 13.62 0.17
N CYS A 131 -1.80 13.99 0.69
CA CYS A 131 -0.48 13.80 0.13
C CYS A 131 0.36 12.96 1.11
N PHE A 132 0.46 11.65 0.88
CA PHE A 132 1.14 10.76 1.81
C PHE A 132 2.37 10.10 1.20
N ILE A 133 3.42 10.03 2.02
CA ILE A 133 4.46 9.01 1.87
C ILE A 133 3.87 7.68 2.35
N VAL A 134 3.89 6.65 1.51
CA VAL A 134 3.30 5.33 1.81
C VAL A 134 4.12 4.20 1.18
N PRO A 135 3.97 2.94 1.63
CA PRO A 135 4.57 1.80 0.93
C PRO A 135 3.90 1.60 -0.43
N ARG A 136 4.66 1.17 -1.44
CA ARG A 136 4.16 0.85 -2.80
C ARG A 136 3.00 -0.15 -2.84
N SER A 137 2.77 -0.89 -1.76
CA SER A 137 1.56 -1.72 -1.60
C SER A 137 0.25 -0.95 -1.70
N TRP A 138 0.26 0.38 -1.55
CA TRP A 138 -0.89 1.24 -1.81
C TRP A 138 -1.36 1.20 -3.27
N ARG A 139 -0.50 0.79 -4.22
CA ARG A 139 -0.88 0.56 -5.62
C ARG A 139 -1.73 -0.70 -5.83
N LYS A 140 -1.86 -1.58 -4.83
CA LYS A 140 -2.69 -2.79 -4.95
C LYS A 140 -4.16 -2.46 -4.74
N TRP A 141 -5.04 -3.04 -5.54
CA TRP A 141 -6.50 -2.86 -5.43
C TRP A 141 -7.05 -3.20 -4.04
N SER A 142 -6.47 -4.19 -3.35
CA SER A 142 -6.85 -4.53 -1.97
C SER A 142 -6.62 -3.41 -0.96
N VAL A 143 -5.68 -2.49 -1.24
CA VAL A 143 -5.46 -1.28 -0.44
C VAL A 143 -6.34 -0.15 -0.93
N ILE A 144 -6.32 0.14 -2.24
CA ILE A 144 -7.11 1.19 -2.88
C ILE A 144 -8.59 1.09 -2.52
N ASN A 145 -9.16 -0.12 -2.47
CA ASN A 145 -10.56 -0.34 -2.14
C ASN A 145 -10.92 -0.05 -0.67
N ARG A 146 -9.94 0.12 0.22
CA ARG A 146 -10.14 0.47 1.64
C ARG A 146 -9.93 1.96 1.92
N LEU A 147 -9.37 2.70 0.97
CA LEU A 147 -9.24 4.16 1.04
C LEU A 147 -10.60 4.80 0.75
N ASP A 148 -10.86 5.95 1.36
CA ASP A 148 -12.07 6.74 1.15
C ASP A 148 -12.33 6.97 -0.36
N ARG A 149 -13.54 6.65 -0.81
CA ARG A 149 -13.90 6.67 -2.24
C ARG A 149 -14.05 8.09 -2.79
N ARG A 150 -14.19 9.11 -1.96
CA ARG A 150 -14.20 10.52 -2.43
C ARG A 150 -12.85 10.92 -3.02
N PHE A 151 -11.78 10.23 -2.65
CA PHE A 151 -10.44 10.58 -3.06
C PHE A 151 -9.97 9.82 -4.30
N HIS A 152 -9.46 10.58 -5.27
CA HIS A 152 -8.94 10.11 -6.55
C HIS A 152 -7.44 10.41 -6.63
N LEU A 153 -6.65 9.40 -6.99
CA LEU A 153 -5.21 9.54 -7.16
C LEU A 153 -4.93 10.44 -8.38
N ILE A 154 -4.16 11.51 -8.18
CA ILE A 154 -3.77 12.45 -9.25
C ILE A 154 -2.25 12.48 -9.50
N ALA A 155 -1.44 12.01 -8.54
CA ALA A 155 -0.01 11.80 -8.74
C ALA A 155 0.49 10.61 -7.89
N ASP A 156 1.43 9.84 -8.44
CA ASP A 156 2.08 8.70 -7.81
C ASP A 156 3.49 8.53 -8.38
N HIS A 157 4.51 8.62 -7.52
CA HIS A 157 5.90 8.41 -7.93
C HIS A 157 6.69 7.69 -6.85
N ASP A 158 7.67 6.89 -7.30
CA ASP A 158 8.60 6.22 -6.40
C ASP A 158 9.46 7.26 -5.69
N ILE A 159 9.69 7.07 -4.39
CA ILE A 159 10.65 7.88 -3.62
C ILE A 159 11.64 6.95 -2.93
N GLN A 160 12.82 7.48 -2.63
CA GLN A 160 13.78 6.81 -1.77
C GLN A 160 13.90 7.64 -0.51
N ILE A 161 13.84 6.99 0.65
CA ILE A 161 13.89 7.67 1.94
C ILE A 161 15.09 7.13 2.71
N ASP A 162 16.10 7.97 2.81
CA ASP A 162 17.21 7.78 3.74
C ASP A 162 16.77 8.34 5.09
N TYR A 163 16.00 7.56 5.85
CA TYR A 163 15.43 8.03 7.12
C TYR A 163 16.51 8.54 8.09
N GLU A 164 16.14 9.56 8.85
CA GLU A 164 16.98 10.16 9.88
C GLU A 164 16.43 9.84 11.28
N ASP A 165 17.32 9.81 12.27
CA ASP A 165 16.93 9.85 13.67
C ASP A 165 16.54 11.27 14.12
N ASP A 166 16.14 11.43 15.38
CA ASP A 166 15.75 12.74 15.92
C ASP A 166 16.92 13.74 16.05
N ALA A 167 18.16 13.28 15.88
CA ALA A 167 19.36 14.12 15.79
C ALA A 167 19.75 14.48 14.34
N GLY A 168 18.96 14.05 13.34
CA GLY A 168 19.25 14.31 11.92
C GLY A 168 20.38 13.44 11.36
N LYS A 169 20.79 12.39 12.07
CA LYS A 169 21.79 11.45 11.56
C LYS A 169 21.10 10.44 10.64
N LYS A 170 21.62 10.32 9.43
CA LYS A 170 21.17 9.30 8.47
C LYS A 170 21.29 7.92 9.09
N LEU A 171 20.16 7.23 9.20
CA LEU A 171 20.12 5.82 9.55
C LEU A 171 20.57 5.06 8.30
N SER A 172 21.75 4.43 8.32
CA SER A 172 22.23 3.58 7.21
C SER A 172 21.46 2.25 7.14
N VAL A 173 20.15 2.29 7.35
CA VAL A 173 19.30 1.12 7.28
C VAL A 173 18.84 1.04 5.83
N LYS A 174 19.54 0.23 5.03
CA LYS A 174 18.95 -0.33 3.80
C LYS A 174 17.81 -1.27 4.22
N ASN A 175 16.70 -0.73 4.70
CA ASN A 175 15.53 -1.48 5.14
C ASN A 175 14.78 -2.11 3.96
N GLY A 176 15.14 -1.75 2.71
CA GLY A 176 14.53 -2.30 1.50
C GLY A 176 13.04 -1.97 1.41
N LEU A 177 12.61 -0.92 2.13
CA LEU A 177 11.23 -0.47 2.16
C LEU A 177 10.96 0.35 0.89
N ALA A 178 10.19 -0.22 -0.02
CA ALA A 178 9.80 0.45 -1.24
C ALA A 178 8.61 1.38 -0.97
N THR A 179 8.89 2.68 -1.01
CA THR A 179 7.92 3.76 -0.78
C THR A 179 7.58 4.51 -2.05
N CYS A 180 6.43 5.17 -2.04
CA CYS A 180 6.02 6.15 -3.01
C CYS A 180 5.40 7.35 -2.29
N PHE A 181 5.35 8.48 -2.98
CA PHE A 181 4.53 9.61 -2.58
C PHE A 181 3.30 9.64 -3.48
N GLN A 182 2.12 9.79 -2.86
CA GLN A 182 0.85 9.82 -3.57
C GLN A 182 0.06 11.05 -3.19
N ILE A 183 -0.49 11.72 -4.20
CA ILE A 183 -1.36 12.88 -4.04
C ILE A 183 -2.76 12.49 -4.50
N TRP A 184 -3.71 12.63 -3.59
CA TRP A 184 -5.11 12.30 -3.77
C TRP A 184 -5.97 13.55 -3.65
N GLN A 185 -6.92 13.74 -4.55
CA GLN A 185 -7.86 14.86 -4.55
C GLN A 185 -9.28 14.37 -4.25
N CYS A 186 -9.96 15.07 -3.35
CA CYS A 186 -11.38 14.87 -3.07
C CYS A 186 -12.22 15.30 -4.28
N LYS A 187 -13.16 14.45 -4.69
CA LYS A 187 -14.11 14.71 -5.77
C LYS A 187 -15.52 14.40 -5.31
N THR A 188 -16.49 15.03 -5.96
CA THR A 188 -17.92 14.80 -5.74
C THR A 188 -18.33 13.38 -6.14
N GLN A 189 -17.80 12.87 -7.25
CA GLN A 189 -18.04 11.51 -7.70
C GLN A 189 -17.18 10.51 -6.92
N LEU A 190 -17.80 9.48 -6.38
CA LEU A 190 -17.10 8.39 -5.73
C LEU A 190 -16.29 7.57 -6.75
N ARG A 191 -15.02 7.33 -6.45
CA ARG A 191 -14.16 6.38 -7.16
C ARG A 191 -14.77 4.97 -7.08
N PRO A 192 -14.71 4.15 -8.14
CA PRO A 192 -15.16 2.77 -8.08
C PRO A 192 -14.28 1.92 -7.16
N LYS A 193 -14.83 0.78 -6.72
CA LYS A 193 -14.03 -0.33 -6.23
C LYS A 193 -13.56 -1.18 -7.40
N TYR A 194 -12.31 -1.62 -7.34
CA TYR A 194 -11.68 -2.38 -8.40
C TYR A 194 -11.67 -3.87 -8.09
N SER A 195 -12.12 -4.68 -9.04
CA SER A 195 -11.93 -6.14 -9.04
C SER A 195 -11.50 -6.61 -10.43
N VAL A 196 -11.02 -7.84 -10.58
CA VAL A 196 -10.76 -8.42 -11.91
C VAL A 196 -11.66 -9.63 -12.07
N ALA A 197 -12.34 -9.72 -13.21
CA ALA A 197 -13.20 -10.86 -13.50
C ALA A 197 -12.35 -12.14 -13.64
N ASP A 198 -12.78 -13.21 -12.97
CA ASP A 198 -12.21 -14.53 -13.21
C ASP A 198 -12.84 -15.13 -14.47
N GLN A 199 -12.03 -15.33 -15.50
CA GLN A 199 -12.46 -15.91 -16.78
C GLN A 199 -12.22 -17.43 -16.84
N GLY A 200 -11.83 -18.04 -15.73
CA GLY A 200 -11.60 -19.48 -15.65
C GLY A 200 -10.40 -19.96 -16.48
N ILE A 201 -9.44 -19.08 -16.79
CA ILE A 201 -8.22 -19.46 -17.54
C ILE A 201 -7.33 -20.39 -16.70
N VAL A 202 -7.27 -20.11 -15.41
CA VAL A 202 -6.55 -20.90 -14.40
C VAL A 202 -7.39 -21.03 -13.14
N GLU A 203 -7.15 -22.09 -12.38
CA GLU A 203 -7.80 -22.31 -11.09
C GLU A 203 -6.76 -22.62 -10.03
N LYS A 204 -6.86 -21.99 -8.86
CA LYS A 204 -5.98 -22.31 -7.73
C LYS A 204 -6.40 -23.66 -7.13
N THR A 205 -5.45 -24.60 -7.07
CA THR A 205 -5.71 -25.97 -6.62
C THR A 205 -4.64 -26.48 -5.65
N LEU A 206 -4.74 -27.74 -5.23
CA LEU A 206 -3.74 -28.44 -4.43
C LEU A 206 -2.50 -28.79 -5.27
N PRO A 207 -1.33 -28.98 -4.62
CA PRO A 207 -0.12 -29.38 -5.33
C PRO A 207 -0.27 -30.67 -6.14
N SER A 208 -1.08 -31.63 -5.68
CA SER A 208 -1.32 -32.91 -6.36
C SER A 208 -2.00 -32.75 -7.71
N ASP A 209 -2.89 -31.77 -7.83
CA ASP A 209 -3.82 -31.66 -8.96
C ASP A 209 -3.40 -30.60 -9.98
N ALA A 210 -2.46 -29.74 -9.59
CA ALA A 210 -1.99 -28.63 -10.40
C ALA A 210 -1.23 -29.08 -11.65
N ASP A 211 -1.26 -28.27 -12.70
CA ASP A 211 -0.41 -28.48 -13.86
C ASP A 211 0.88 -27.66 -13.76
N VAL A 212 0.85 -26.54 -13.02
CA VAL A 212 2.01 -25.67 -12.80
C VAL A 212 2.08 -25.14 -11.37
N ALA A 213 3.30 -24.76 -10.95
CA ALA A 213 3.54 -23.98 -9.75
C ALA A 213 4.11 -22.60 -10.12
N LEU A 214 3.39 -21.53 -9.77
CA LEU A 214 3.84 -20.15 -9.93
C LEU A 214 4.41 -19.64 -8.60
N THR A 215 5.64 -19.11 -8.61
CA THR A 215 6.21 -18.45 -7.44
C THR A 215 5.52 -17.10 -7.25
N ILE A 216 4.76 -16.93 -6.17
CA ILE A 216 3.95 -15.73 -5.90
C ILE A 216 4.47 -14.86 -4.76
N PHE A 217 5.52 -15.30 -4.06
CA PHE A 217 6.09 -14.53 -2.95
C PHE A 217 7.60 -14.75 -2.86
N GLY A 218 8.36 -13.68 -2.66
CA GLY A 218 9.80 -13.75 -2.44
C GLY A 218 10.63 -13.81 -3.72
N PHE A 219 11.84 -14.34 -3.59
CA PHE A 219 12.79 -14.45 -4.69
C PHE A 219 12.22 -15.30 -5.83
N GLY A 220 12.38 -14.83 -7.06
CA GLY A 220 11.82 -15.49 -8.24
C GLY A 220 10.31 -15.36 -8.39
N CYS A 221 9.66 -14.42 -7.69
CA CYS A 221 8.24 -14.15 -7.90
C CYS A 221 7.95 -13.87 -9.39
N GLY A 222 6.91 -14.50 -9.94
CA GLY A 222 6.64 -14.57 -11.38
C GLY A 222 7.20 -15.82 -12.09
N LYS A 223 8.07 -16.60 -11.44
CA LYS A 223 8.63 -17.83 -12.04
C LYS A 223 7.59 -18.96 -12.08
N VAL A 224 7.32 -19.47 -13.27
CA VAL A 224 6.46 -20.63 -13.53
C VAL A 224 7.32 -21.90 -13.59
N LEU A 225 6.85 -22.98 -12.95
CA LEU A 225 7.45 -24.30 -12.96
C LEU A 225 6.42 -25.32 -13.47
N THR A 226 6.77 -26.11 -14.48
CA THR A 226 5.99 -27.26 -14.96
C THR A 226 6.39 -28.54 -14.22
N GLU A 227 7.66 -28.65 -13.86
CA GLU A 227 8.19 -29.71 -13.00
C GLU A 227 8.43 -29.18 -11.59
N PHE A 228 7.75 -29.76 -10.60
CA PHE A 228 7.84 -29.32 -9.22
C PHE A 228 7.41 -30.42 -8.24
N GLU A 229 7.86 -30.28 -7.00
CA GLU A 229 7.47 -31.18 -5.92
C GLU A 229 6.00 -30.97 -5.54
N ARG A 230 5.24 -32.08 -5.47
CA ARG A 230 3.80 -32.11 -5.18
C ARG A 230 3.52 -31.97 -3.68
N LYS A 231 4.08 -30.93 -3.05
CA LYS A 231 3.93 -30.63 -1.62
C LYS A 231 3.46 -29.20 -1.37
N PRO A 232 2.70 -28.95 -0.29
CA PRO A 232 2.30 -27.61 0.08
C PRO A 232 3.49 -26.66 0.24
N ASN A 233 3.35 -25.44 -0.26
CA ASN A 233 4.40 -24.42 -0.19
C ASN A 233 3.77 -23.02 -0.03
N THR A 234 4.34 -22.20 0.85
CA THR A 234 3.81 -20.86 1.16
C THR A 234 4.20 -19.79 0.15
N THR A 235 5.22 -20.04 -0.68
CA THR A 235 5.71 -19.08 -1.69
C THR A 235 5.19 -19.37 -3.10
N LYS A 236 4.51 -20.51 -3.29
CA LYS A 236 3.99 -20.95 -4.58
C LYS A 236 2.47 -20.99 -4.58
N MET A 237 1.90 -20.64 -5.73
CA MET A 237 0.53 -20.88 -6.07
C MET A 237 0.48 -22.04 -7.07
N PHE A 238 -0.26 -23.08 -6.73
CA PHE A 238 -0.47 -24.24 -7.57
C PHE A 238 -1.72 -24.00 -8.42
N LEU A 239 -1.58 -24.12 -9.74
CA LEU A 239 -2.62 -23.75 -10.70
C LEU A 239 -2.95 -24.94 -11.61
N LYS A 240 -4.26 -25.22 -11.76
CA LYS A 240 -4.81 -26.01 -12.86
C LYS A 240 -5.02 -25.10 -14.07
N LEU A 241 -4.72 -25.59 -15.27
CA LEU A 241 -4.87 -24.86 -16.52
C LEU A 241 -6.13 -25.33 -17.25
N HIS A 242 -7.01 -24.38 -17.56
CA HIS A 242 -8.29 -24.66 -18.22
C HIS A 242 -8.39 -24.06 -19.64
N HIS A 243 -7.34 -23.37 -20.09
CA HIS A 243 -7.27 -22.76 -21.41
C HIS A 243 -6.01 -23.20 -22.17
N PRO A 244 -6.08 -23.55 -23.47
CA PRO A 244 -4.95 -24.09 -24.23
C PRO A 244 -3.71 -23.16 -24.25
N ASN A 245 -3.93 -21.85 -24.21
CA ASN A 245 -2.85 -20.85 -24.17
C ASN A 245 -2.39 -20.47 -22.75
N ALA A 246 -2.96 -21.04 -21.68
CA ALA A 246 -2.69 -20.60 -20.31
C ALA A 246 -1.22 -20.75 -19.92
N LEU A 247 -0.58 -21.89 -20.23
CA LEU A 247 0.84 -22.12 -19.92
C LEU A 247 1.74 -21.09 -20.62
N LYS A 248 1.54 -20.90 -21.94
CA LYS A 248 2.31 -19.94 -22.74
C LYS A 248 2.11 -18.51 -22.24
N ALA A 249 0.90 -18.15 -21.84
CA ALA A 249 0.61 -16.84 -21.26
C ALA A 249 1.31 -16.66 -19.91
N LEU A 250 1.17 -17.62 -18.98
CA LEU A 250 1.85 -17.60 -17.68
C LEU A 250 3.38 -17.43 -17.82
N GLN A 251 3.99 -18.02 -18.84
CA GLN A 251 5.44 -17.92 -19.07
C GLN A 251 5.89 -16.63 -19.75
N SER A 252 4.97 -15.86 -20.34
CA SER A 252 5.31 -14.69 -21.18
C SER A 252 4.81 -13.35 -20.66
N VAL A 253 3.84 -13.32 -19.74
CA VAL A 253 3.33 -12.06 -19.16
C VAL A 253 4.38 -11.39 -18.26
N ASP A 254 4.39 -10.06 -18.27
CA ASP A 254 5.22 -9.29 -17.35
C ASP A 254 4.56 -9.16 -15.96
N TYR A 255 4.90 -10.08 -15.06
CA TYR A 255 4.50 -9.99 -13.65
C TYR A 255 5.04 -8.73 -12.95
N SER A 256 6.01 -8.04 -13.56
CA SER A 256 6.65 -6.88 -12.97
C SER A 256 5.74 -5.69 -12.74
N LYS A 257 4.65 -5.65 -13.53
CA LYS A 257 3.51 -4.75 -13.38
C LYS A 257 2.90 -4.75 -11.97
N PHE A 258 2.91 -5.89 -11.26
CA PHE A 258 2.21 -6.04 -9.97
C PHE A 258 3.07 -6.48 -8.81
N TYR A 259 4.02 -7.39 -9.02
CA TYR A 259 4.77 -7.99 -7.90
C TYR A 259 5.66 -7.01 -7.13
N LYS A 260 6.02 -5.86 -7.74
CA LYS A 260 6.83 -4.78 -7.15
C LYS A 260 5.98 -3.83 -6.30
N ASN A 261 4.66 -3.92 -6.37
CA ASN A 261 3.74 -3.09 -5.59
C ASN A 261 3.60 -3.65 -4.18
N THR A 262 4.71 -3.70 -3.46
CA THR A 262 4.84 -4.28 -2.12
C THR A 262 5.81 -3.45 -1.29
N ALA A 263 5.68 -3.49 0.03
CA ALA A 263 6.57 -2.75 0.93
C ALA A 263 8.01 -3.31 0.93
N TYR A 264 8.18 -4.63 0.90
CA TYR A 264 9.52 -5.25 1.04
C TYR A 264 9.72 -6.38 0.04
N THR A 265 8.87 -7.41 0.15
CA THR A 265 9.05 -8.67 -0.56
C THR A 265 8.06 -8.75 -1.71
N PRO A 266 8.51 -9.03 -2.95
CA PRO A 266 7.62 -9.14 -4.08
C PRO A 266 6.51 -10.15 -3.85
N ALA A 267 5.29 -9.80 -4.27
CA ALA A 267 4.11 -10.62 -4.07
C ALA A 267 3.04 -10.43 -5.14
N LEU A 268 2.45 -11.55 -5.58
CA LEU A 268 1.34 -11.62 -6.52
C LEU A 268 0.09 -12.22 -5.86
N SER A 269 -1.05 -11.64 -6.19
CA SER A 269 -2.38 -12.20 -5.91
C SER A 269 -2.95 -12.91 -7.14
N LEU A 270 -3.92 -13.80 -6.94
CA LEU A 270 -4.64 -14.45 -8.05
C LEU A 270 -5.33 -13.41 -8.95
N GLN A 271 -5.85 -12.33 -8.38
CA GLN A 271 -6.48 -11.25 -9.13
C GLN A 271 -5.50 -10.56 -10.11
N GLU A 272 -4.26 -10.31 -9.68
CA GLU A 272 -3.21 -9.72 -10.51
C GLU A 272 -2.74 -10.70 -11.61
N ILE A 273 -2.71 -11.99 -11.30
CA ILE A 273 -2.42 -13.04 -12.29
C ILE A 273 -3.55 -13.09 -13.34
N ASN A 274 -4.81 -13.13 -12.91
CA ASN A 274 -5.96 -13.13 -13.80
C ASN A 274 -5.97 -11.89 -14.69
N TYR A 275 -5.65 -10.70 -14.18
CA TYR A 275 -5.53 -9.49 -15.00
C TYR A 275 -4.59 -9.71 -16.18
N LEU A 276 -3.38 -10.22 -15.91
CA LEU A 276 -2.35 -10.41 -16.94
C LEU A 276 -2.75 -11.48 -17.96
N LEU A 277 -3.37 -12.57 -17.49
CA LEU A 277 -3.81 -13.66 -18.36
C LEU A 277 -4.98 -13.22 -19.24
N ASN A 278 -5.96 -12.54 -18.67
CA ASN A 278 -7.09 -11.94 -19.38
C ASN A 278 -6.58 -11.01 -20.49
N GLU A 279 -5.70 -10.05 -20.14
CA GLU A 279 -5.11 -9.11 -21.10
C GLU A 279 -4.36 -9.84 -22.22
N ARG A 280 -3.57 -10.86 -21.87
CA ARG A 280 -2.74 -11.59 -22.83
C ARG A 280 -3.53 -12.50 -23.78
N ILE A 281 -4.57 -13.14 -23.30
CA ILE A 281 -5.31 -14.18 -24.02
C ILE A 281 -6.57 -13.61 -24.68
N LEU A 282 -7.28 -12.72 -24.00
CA LEU A 282 -8.58 -12.20 -24.41
C LEU A 282 -8.48 -10.77 -25.00
N GLY A 283 -7.31 -10.14 -24.92
CA GLY A 283 -7.11 -8.76 -25.38
C GLY A 283 -7.74 -7.70 -24.47
N ASN A 284 -8.28 -8.12 -23.31
CA ASN A 284 -8.91 -7.25 -22.32
C ASN A 284 -8.59 -7.77 -20.92
N PRO A 285 -8.10 -6.93 -19.99
CA PRO A 285 -7.79 -7.38 -18.62
C PRO A 285 -9.02 -7.78 -17.79
N HIS A 286 -10.22 -7.41 -18.23
CA HIS A 286 -11.48 -7.55 -17.50
C HIS A 286 -11.42 -6.94 -16.09
N LEU A 287 -10.85 -5.74 -15.99
CA LEU A 287 -10.95 -4.91 -14.79
C LEU A 287 -12.40 -4.45 -14.63
N ILE A 288 -12.99 -4.74 -13.49
CA ILE A 288 -14.34 -4.36 -13.11
C ILE A 288 -14.27 -3.15 -12.19
N GLU A 289 -14.96 -2.09 -12.58
CA GLU A 289 -15.18 -0.89 -11.79
C GLU A 289 -16.59 -0.91 -11.18
N LYS A 290 -16.67 -1.18 -9.87
CA LYS A 290 -17.94 -1.21 -9.14
C LYS A 290 -18.22 0.17 -8.55
N VAL A 291 -19.15 0.88 -9.16
CA VAL A 291 -19.71 2.13 -8.67
C VAL A 291 -20.94 1.76 -7.85
N ASP A 292 -20.74 1.21 -6.64
CA ASP A 292 -21.84 1.13 -5.67
C ASP A 292 -22.35 2.54 -5.40
#